data_AF-A0A973GZT8-F1
#
_entry.id   AF-A0A973GZT8-F1
#
_cell.length_a   1.000
_cell.length_b   1.000
_cell.length_c   1.000
_cell.angle_alpha   90.00
_cell.angle_beta   90.00
_cell.angle_gamma   90.00
#
_symmetry.space_group_name_H-M   'P 1'
#
loop_
_entity.id
_entity.type
_entity.pdbx_description
1 polymer ?
#
loop_
_entity_poly.entity_id
_entity_poly.type
_entity_poly.pdbx_seq_one_letter_code
_entity_poly.pdbx_strand_id
1 'polypeptide(L)'
;MTDDTPRRADGAKLCAWCGSEIQQSGVGRSRDYCRRSCRQRAYEQRRIDEITTANARLIRHELTRQFQASAISSRDSSPEPHDSSRDEIRRPSIPSRDETRPAAGPAPVPAQAADASPPSPSKAAPSRPGRRRLLPPPPGTHRSGSEEVQPPLLGFGFGAPPVRKDADGE
;
A
#
# COMPACT_ATOMS: atom_id res chain seq x y z
N MET A 1 2.91 -3.58 -12.72
CA MET A 1 3.72 -2.34 -12.56
C MET A 1 5.15 -2.69 -12.90
N THR A 2 5.50 -2.59 -14.18
CA THR A 2 6.89 -2.67 -14.63
C THR A 2 7.52 -1.31 -14.33
N ASP A 3 8.41 -1.24 -13.35
CA ASP A 3 9.28 -0.09 -13.11
C ASP A 3 10.20 0.06 -14.33
N ASP A 4 9.77 0.86 -15.31
CA ASP A 4 10.62 1.23 -16.42
C ASP A 4 11.62 2.27 -15.91
N THR A 5 12.88 1.84 -15.77
CA THR A 5 13.98 2.69 -15.30
C THR A 5 14.08 3.92 -16.21
N PRO A 6 13.96 5.15 -15.68
CA PRO A 6 13.87 6.36 -16.49
C PRO A 6 15.11 6.52 -17.38
N ARG A 7 14.91 7.06 -18.59
CA ARG A 7 15.98 7.31 -19.57
C ARG A 7 16.00 8.78 -19.98
N ARG A 8 17.17 9.30 -20.32
CA ARG A 8 17.32 10.62 -20.96
C ARG A 8 17.03 10.57 -22.45
N ALA A 9 16.86 11.75 -23.04
CA ALA A 9 16.74 11.95 -24.49
C ALA A 9 17.91 11.30 -25.27
N ASP A 10 19.11 11.30 -24.70
CA ASP A 10 20.31 10.69 -25.27
C ASP A 10 20.33 9.13 -25.15
N GLY A 11 19.27 8.53 -24.59
CA GLY A 11 19.16 7.09 -24.37
C GLY A 11 19.87 6.55 -23.13
N ALA A 12 20.61 7.40 -22.40
CA ALA A 12 21.29 7.04 -21.17
C ALA A 12 20.30 6.65 -20.06
N LYS A 13 20.55 5.52 -19.38
CA LYS A 13 19.74 5.06 -18.24
C LYS A 13 20.03 5.88 -17.00
N LEU A 14 18.97 6.29 -16.32
CA LEU A 14 19.01 7.05 -15.08
C LEU A 14 18.70 6.14 -13.89
N CYS A 15 19.24 6.48 -12.73
CA CYS A 15 18.95 5.82 -11.49
C CYS A 15 17.47 6.00 -11.15
N ALA A 16 16.75 4.89 -10.92
CA ALA A 16 15.34 4.94 -10.53
C ALA A 16 15.08 5.65 -9.19
N TRP A 17 16.12 5.79 -8.35
CA TRP A 17 16.00 6.49 -7.05
C TRP A 17 16.41 7.97 -7.10
N CYS A 18 17.57 8.30 -7.69
CA CYS A 18 18.13 9.65 -7.65
C CYS A 18 18.19 10.36 -9.00
N GLY A 19 17.78 9.70 -10.09
CA GLY A 19 17.81 10.26 -11.44
C GLY A 19 19.20 10.44 -12.05
N SER A 20 20.28 10.13 -11.33
CA SER A 20 21.65 10.27 -11.86
C SER A 20 21.96 9.20 -12.91
N GLU A 21 22.78 9.55 -13.89
CA GLU A 21 23.20 8.64 -14.95
C GLU A 21 23.93 7.42 -14.39
N ILE A 22 23.57 6.25 -14.92
CA ILE A 22 24.18 4.97 -14.52
C ILE A 22 25.34 4.67 -15.46
N GLN A 23 26.56 4.87 -14.97
CA GLN A 23 27.77 4.43 -15.65
C GLN A 23 27.83 2.88 -15.62
N GLN A 24 27.59 2.24 -16.76
CA GLN A 24 27.70 0.79 -16.91
C GLN A 24 29.08 0.43 -17.45
N SER A 25 29.87 -0.25 -16.63
CA SER A 25 31.26 -0.61 -16.94
C SER A 25 31.40 -2.00 -17.60
N GLY A 26 30.37 -2.54 -18.24
CA GLY A 26 30.43 -3.89 -18.81
C GLY A 26 29.24 -4.28 -19.67
N VAL A 27 29.39 -5.40 -20.39
CA VAL A 27 28.35 -6.00 -21.24
C VAL A 27 27.41 -6.85 -20.38
N GLY A 28 26.10 -6.57 -20.41
CA GLY A 28 25.11 -7.35 -19.67
C GLY A 28 23.84 -6.60 -19.34
N ARG A 29 23.07 -7.13 -18.37
CA ARG A 29 21.82 -6.50 -17.93
C ARG A 29 22.13 -5.16 -17.29
N SER A 30 21.44 -4.13 -17.78
CA SER A 30 21.54 -2.80 -17.25
C SER A 30 21.18 -2.73 -15.77
N ARG A 31 21.95 -1.97 -14.99
CA ARG A 31 21.61 -1.66 -13.60
C ARG A 31 20.48 -0.62 -13.57
N ASP A 32 19.59 -0.73 -12.58
CA ASP A 32 18.52 0.25 -12.33
C ASP A 32 18.91 1.31 -11.29
N TYR A 33 20.01 1.06 -10.55
CA TYR A 33 20.51 1.96 -9.52
C TYR A 33 22.00 2.24 -9.71
N CYS A 34 22.39 3.50 -9.54
CA CYS A 34 23.79 3.94 -9.67
C CYS A 34 24.68 3.37 -8.55
N ARG A 35 24.16 3.22 -7.31
CA ARG A 35 24.92 2.80 -6.12
C ARG A 35 24.10 1.89 -5.20
N ARG A 36 24.79 1.14 -4.32
CA ARG A 36 24.15 0.27 -3.31
C ARG A 36 23.27 1.05 -2.33
N SER A 37 23.67 2.27 -1.94
CA SER A 37 22.88 3.14 -1.06
C SER A 37 21.53 3.55 -1.66
N CYS A 38 21.49 3.88 -2.96
CA CYS A 38 20.25 4.19 -3.67
C CYS A 38 19.30 2.99 -3.71
N ARG A 39 19.85 1.79 -3.95
CA ARG A 39 19.07 0.55 -3.89
C ARG A 39 18.50 0.31 -2.48
N GLN A 40 19.29 0.56 -1.43
CA GLN A 40 18.86 0.40 -0.04
C GLN A 40 17.68 1.33 0.29
N ARG A 41 17.81 2.62 0.00
CA ARG A 41 16.74 3.61 0.21
C ARG A 41 15.47 3.26 -0.56
N ALA A 42 15.59 2.78 -1.80
CA ALA A 42 14.44 2.34 -2.58
C ALA A 42 13.73 1.10 -1.98
N TYR A 43 14.44 0.24 -1.26
CA TYR A 43 13.80 -0.86 -0.53
C TYR A 43 13.12 -0.38 0.76
N GLU A 44 13.75 0.54 1.48
CA GLU A 44 13.19 1.14 2.68
C GLU A 44 11.92 1.93 2.36
N GLN A 45 11.94 2.75 1.31
CA GLN A 45 10.76 3.49 0.85
C GLN A 45 9.61 2.56 0.51
N ARG A 46 9.85 1.50 -0.28
CA ARG A 46 8.82 0.51 -0.61
C ARG A 46 8.23 -0.17 0.62
N ARG A 47 9.05 -0.44 1.63
CA ARG A 47 8.59 -1.03 2.89
C ARG A 47 7.72 -0.04 3.68
N ILE A 48 8.10 1.24 3.71
CA ILE A 48 7.30 2.30 4.32
C ILE A 48 5.96 2.45 3.60
N ASP A 49 5.98 2.46 2.27
CA ASP A 49 4.77 2.59 1.45
C ASP A 49 3.84 1.37 1.64
N GLU A 50 4.39 0.16 1.73
CA GLU A 50 3.64 -1.07 2.02
C GLU A 50 2.93 -0.98 3.37
N ILE A 51 3.65 -0.58 4.43
CA ILE A 51 3.10 -0.42 5.78
C ILE A 51 2.03 0.68 5.79
N THR A 52 2.31 1.82 5.17
CA THR A 52 1.38 2.96 5.08
C THR A 52 0.10 2.57 4.36
N THR A 53 0.23 1.85 3.24
CA THR A 53 -0.92 1.37 2.46
C THR A 53 -1.74 0.35 3.24
N ALA A 54 -1.08 -0.57 3.95
CA ALA A 54 -1.77 -1.54 4.81
C ALA A 54 -2.56 -0.84 5.93
N ASN A 55 -1.94 0.13 6.61
CA ASN A 55 -2.60 0.91 7.67
C ASN A 55 -3.77 1.72 7.13
N ALA A 56 -3.61 2.35 5.96
CA ALA A 56 -4.69 3.10 5.31
C ALA A 56 -5.91 2.20 4.99
N ARG A 57 -5.67 0.94 4.59
CA ARG A 57 -6.75 -0.04 4.37
C ARG A 57 -7.46 -0.40 5.67
N LEU A 58 -6.73 -0.60 6.76
CA LEU A 58 -7.31 -0.91 8.07
C LEU A 58 -8.18 0.25 8.59
N ILE A 59 -7.69 1.48 8.49
CA ILE A 59 -8.44 2.68 8.87
C ILE A 59 -9.72 2.79 8.04
N ARG A 60 -9.63 2.60 6.72
CA ARG A 60 -10.80 2.63 5.83
C ARG A 60 -11.83 1.58 6.22
N HIS A 61 -11.39 0.37 6.53
CA HIS A 61 -12.28 -0.71 6.95
C HIS A 61 -13.01 -0.36 8.26
N GLU A 62 -12.29 0.15 9.25
CA GLU A 62 -12.90 0.51 10.54
C GLU A 62 -13.88 1.67 10.42
N LEU A 63 -13.54 2.71 9.66
CA LEU A 63 -14.47 3.81 9.39
C LEU A 63 -15.75 3.32 8.69
N THR A 64 -15.60 2.42 7.71
CA THR A 64 -16.75 1.83 7.01
C THR A 64 -17.66 1.06 7.97
N ARG A 65 -17.06 0.29 8.90
CA ARG A 65 -17.80 -0.44 9.94
C ARG A 65 -18.57 0.51 10.87
N GLN A 66 -17.96 1.62 11.28
CA GLN A 66 -18.60 2.62 12.16
C GLN A 66 -19.79 3.29 11.48
N PHE A 67 -19.66 3.71 10.21
CA PHE A 67 -20.75 4.31 9.46
C PHE A 67 -21.92 3.34 9.22
N GLN A 68 -21.63 2.07 8.99
CA GLN A 68 -22.69 1.06 8.84
C GLN A 68 -23.42 0.81 10.16
N ALA A 69 -22.69 0.71 11.28
CA ALA A 69 -23.29 0.54 12.59
C ALA A 69 -24.24 1.70 12.95
N SER A 70 -23.83 2.95 12.69
CA SER A 70 -24.69 4.13 12.93
C SER A 70 -25.90 4.18 11.99
N ALA A 71 -25.75 3.78 10.73
CA ALA A 71 -26.86 3.71 9.78
C ALA A 71 -27.92 2.66 10.16
N ILE A 72 -27.50 1.50 10.69
CA ILE A 72 -28.43 0.47 11.19
C ILE A 72 -29.15 0.98 12.45
N SER A 73 -28.41 1.57 13.39
CA SER A 73 -29.00 2.13 14.62
C SER A 73 -30.02 3.24 14.35
N SER A 74 -29.85 4.04 13.29
CA SER A 74 -30.79 5.12 12.95
C SER A 74 -32.11 4.63 12.35
N ARG A 75 -32.13 3.43 11.74
CA ARG A 75 -33.36 2.91 11.09
C ARG A 75 -34.39 2.39 12.07
N ASP A 76 -33.96 2.00 13.27
CA ASP A 76 -34.81 1.43 14.32
C ASP A 76 -35.52 2.51 15.17
N SER A 77 -35.29 3.80 14.87
CA SER A 77 -36.01 4.92 15.50
C SER A 77 -37.13 5.49 14.63
N SER A 78 -37.62 4.74 13.63
CA SER A 78 -38.88 5.12 12.99
C SER A 78 -40.01 4.99 14.02
N PRO A 79 -40.73 6.09 14.34
CA PRO A 79 -41.89 5.98 15.21
C PRO A 79 -42.86 4.99 14.57
N GLU A 80 -43.22 3.95 15.32
CA GLU A 80 -44.25 2.97 14.96
C GLU A 80 -45.41 3.70 14.29
N PRO A 81 -45.93 3.21 13.14
CA PRO A 81 -47.16 3.72 12.60
C PRO A 81 -48.24 3.45 13.64
N HIS A 82 -48.55 4.49 14.42
CA HIS A 82 -49.65 4.48 15.35
C HIS A 82 -50.88 4.02 14.59
N ASP A 83 -51.50 2.98 15.12
CA ASP A 83 -52.76 2.42 14.68
C ASP A 83 -53.81 3.53 14.75
N SER A 84 -53.90 4.33 13.69
CA SER A 84 -55.06 5.18 13.44
C SER A 84 -56.15 4.25 12.93
N SER A 85 -56.69 3.48 13.86
CA SER A 85 -58.02 2.88 13.77
C SER A 85 -59.02 4.03 13.67
N ARG A 86 -59.16 4.54 12.45
CA ARG A 86 -60.14 5.54 12.04
C ARG A 86 -60.92 4.93 10.89
N ASP A 87 -62.06 4.34 11.25
CA ASP A 87 -63.22 4.02 10.42
C ASP A 87 -63.03 4.13 8.89
N GLU A 88 -62.65 3.01 8.26
CA GLU A 88 -62.78 2.83 6.81
C GLU A 88 -64.26 2.51 6.48
N ILE A 89 -65.11 3.55 6.46
CA ILE A 89 -66.43 3.44 5.85
C ILE A 89 -66.25 3.35 4.33
N ARG A 90 -66.47 2.13 3.82
CA ARG A 90 -67.01 1.81 2.50
C ARG A 90 -66.12 2.10 1.28
N ARG A 91 -65.37 1.07 0.87
CA ARG A 91 -64.97 0.88 -0.54
C ARG A 91 -66.23 0.71 -1.41
N PRO A 92 -66.44 1.51 -2.47
CA PRO A 92 -67.25 1.07 -3.60
C PRO A 92 -66.38 0.35 -4.62
N SER A 93 -66.91 -0.77 -5.11
CA SER A 93 -66.35 -1.59 -6.17
C SER A 93 -66.04 -0.79 -7.45
N ILE A 94 -64.92 -1.18 -8.04
CA ILE A 94 -64.34 -0.74 -9.33
C ILE A 94 -65.35 -0.97 -10.47
N PRO A 95 -65.21 -0.24 -11.60
CA PRO A 95 -65.21 -0.97 -12.85
C PRO A 95 -63.94 -0.72 -13.68
N SER A 96 -63.43 -1.87 -14.11
CA SER A 96 -62.44 -2.09 -15.15
C SER A 96 -62.64 -1.17 -16.34
N ARG A 97 -61.57 -0.51 -16.79
CA ARG A 97 -61.49 -0.03 -18.17
C ARG A 97 -60.15 -0.35 -18.79
N ASP A 98 -60.26 -1.29 -19.71
CA ASP A 98 -59.41 -1.62 -20.84
C ASP A 98 -59.03 -0.34 -21.61
N GLU A 99 -57.75 0.03 -21.64
CA GLU A 99 -57.15 0.84 -22.72
C GLU A 99 -55.69 0.40 -22.96
N THR A 100 -55.56 -0.51 -23.93
CA THR A 100 -54.67 -0.40 -25.09
C THR A 100 -53.25 0.15 -24.89
N ARG A 101 -52.31 -0.80 -24.81
CA ARG A 101 -50.86 -0.68 -25.06
C ARG A 101 -50.56 -0.03 -26.42
N PRO A 102 -49.48 0.77 -26.52
CA PRO A 102 -48.44 0.40 -27.46
C PRO A 102 -47.05 0.38 -26.82
N ALA A 103 -46.17 -0.38 -27.46
CA ALA A 103 -44.88 -0.79 -26.97
C ALA A 103 -43.89 0.39 -26.82
N ALA A 104 -43.42 0.60 -25.59
CA ALA A 104 -42.11 1.18 -25.33
C ALA A 104 -41.18 0.01 -25.00
N GLY A 105 -40.23 -0.27 -25.89
CA GLY A 105 -39.28 -1.37 -25.73
C GLY A 105 -38.45 -1.22 -24.43
N PRO A 106 -37.97 -2.33 -23.85
CA PRO A 106 -36.99 -2.24 -22.78
C PRO A 106 -35.73 -1.57 -23.34
N ALA A 107 -35.31 -0.48 -22.69
CA ALA A 107 -33.99 0.11 -22.90
C ALA A 107 -32.91 -0.98 -22.82
N PRO A 108 -31.85 -0.94 -23.64
CA PRO A 108 -30.77 -1.89 -23.55
C PRO A 108 -30.14 -1.79 -22.15
N VAL A 109 -30.26 -2.87 -21.39
CA VAL A 109 -29.39 -3.14 -20.25
C VAL A 109 -27.95 -2.96 -20.71
N PRO A 110 -27.12 -2.13 -20.05
CA PRO A 110 -25.68 -2.24 -20.27
C PRO A 110 -25.31 -3.64 -19.83
N ALA A 111 -24.81 -4.43 -20.79
CA ALA A 111 -24.18 -5.71 -20.53
C ALA A 111 -23.16 -5.47 -19.42
N GLN A 112 -23.49 -5.95 -18.22
CA GLN A 112 -22.50 -6.12 -17.18
C GLN A 112 -21.49 -7.09 -17.78
N ALA A 113 -20.37 -6.54 -18.23
CA ALA A 113 -19.18 -7.32 -18.48
C ALA A 113 -18.97 -8.12 -17.19
N ALA A 114 -19.22 -9.42 -17.28
CA ALA A 114 -18.73 -10.36 -16.30
C ALA A 114 -17.23 -10.14 -16.30
N ASP A 115 -16.77 -9.38 -15.32
CA ASP A 115 -15.40 -9.30 -14.89
C ASP A 115 -15.04 -10.72 -14.44
N ALA A 116 -14.70 -11.56 -15.42
CA ALA A 116 -14.01 -12.80 -15.21
C ALA A 116 -12.65 -12.40 -14.62
N SER A 117 -12.66 -12.25 -13.29
CA SER A 117 -11.44 -12.16 -12.50
C SER A 117 -10.51 -13.25 -12.99
N PRO A 118 -9.31 -12.93 -13.51
CA PRO A 118 -8.35 -13.96 -13.83
C PRO A 118 -8.10 -14.77 -12.55
N PRO A 119 -8.02 -16.11 -12.62
CA PRO A 119 -7.65 -16.89 -11.46
C PRO A 119 -6.30 -16.36 -10.96
N SER A 120 -6.28 -15.98 -9.68
CA SER A 120 -5.06 -15.60 -8.99
C SER A 120 -4.01 -16.68 -9.24
N PRO A 121 -2.76 -16.35 -9.63
CA PRO A 121 -1.71 -17.34 -9.60
C PRO A 121 -1.56 -17.78 -8.15
N SER A 122 -1.96 -19.02 -7.86
CA SER A 122 -1.64 -19.71 -6.63
C SER A 122 -0.18 -19.46 -6.33
N LYS A 123 0.09 -18.69 -5.27
CA LYS A 123 1.43 -18.53 -4.73
C LYS A 123 1.92 -19.94 -4.39
N ALA A 124 2.73 -20.51 -5.28
CA ALA A 124 3.55 -21.64 -4.94
C ALA A 124 4.29 -21.27 -3.64
N ALA A 125 4.00 -22.01 -2.58
CA ALA A 125 4.70 -21.88 -1.33
C ALA A 125 6.21 -21.89 -1.62
N PRO A 126 7.03 -21.00 -1.04
CA PRO A 126 8.46 -21.16 -1.14
C PRO A 126 8.81 -22.50 -0.51
N SER A 127 9.28 -23.44 -1.34
CA SER A 127 9.94 -24.65 -0.89
C SER A 127 10.95 -24.25 0.19
N ARG A 128 10.71 -24.68 1.43
CA ARG A 128 11.63 -24.45 2.55
C ARG A 128 13.01 -24.85 2.07
N PRO A 129 14.04 -23.98 2.11
CA PRO A 129 15.40 -24.45 1.87
C PRO A 129 15.66 -25.55 2.89
N GLY A 130 15.92 -26.77 2.38
CA GLY A 130 16.23 -27.92 3.21
C GLY A 130 17.24 -27.51 4.26
N ARG A 131 16.97 -27.88 5.52
CA ARG A 131 17.93 -27.75 6.62
C ARG A 131 19.21 -28.45 6.17
N ARG A 132 20.17 -27.69 5.65
CA ARG A 132 21.55 -28.17 5.53
C ARG A 132 21.94 -28.51 6.95
N ARG A 133 22.18 -29.79 7.22
CA ARG A 133 22.87 -30.22 8.44
C ARG A 133 24.14 -29.39 8.50
N LEU A 134 24.22 -28.51 9.50
CA LEU A 134 25.46 -27.84 9.86
C LEU A 134 26.45 -28.97 10.15
N LEU A 135 27.47 -29.11 9.30
CA LEU A 135 28.64 -29.87 9.70
C LEU A 135 29.19 -29.20 10.97
N PRO A 136 29.57 -29.97 12.00
CA PRO A 136 30.29 -29.39 13.11
C PRO A 136 31.56 -28.70 12.58
N PRO A 137 31.92 -27.52 13.12
CA PRO A 137 33.18 -26.88 12.78
C PRO A 137 34.35 -27.82 13.12
N PRO A 138 35.45 -27.79 12.35
CA PRO A 138 36.61 -28.63 12.64
C PRO A 138 37.16 -28.30 14.04
N PRO A 139 37.49 -29.29 14.87
CA PRO A 139 38.15 -29.04 16.14
C PRO A 139 39.58 -28.56 15.86
N GLY A 140 39.92 -27.33 16.27
CA GLY A 140 41.30 -26.85 16.12
C GLY A 140 41.58 -25.36 16.30
N THR A 141 40.60 -24.46 16.28
CA THR A 141 40.89 -23.03 16.51
C THR A 141 40.59 -22.63 17.95
N HIS A 142 41.37 -23.16 18.89
CA HIS A 142 41.60 -22.45 20.14
C HIS A 142 42.47 -21.24 19.80
N ARG A 143 41.82 -20.10 19.54
CA ARG A 143 42.51 -18.80 19.50
C ARG A 143 42.83 -18.42 20.95
N SER A 144 43.94 -18.94 21.44
CA SER A 144 44.67 -18.42 22.58
C SER A 144 45.07 -16.98 22.24
N GLY A 145 44.60 -16.01 23.01
CA GLY A 145 44.88 -14.60 22.75
C GLY A 145 43.95 -13.70 23.53
N SER A 146 44.13 -13.71 24.85
CA SER A 146 43.69 -12.66 25.74
C SER A 146 44.44 -11.38 25.37
N GLU A 147 43.83 -10.53 24.54
CA GLU A 147 44.24 -9.12 24.41
C GLU A 147 43.03 -8.27 24.75
N GLU A 148 43.00 -7.87 26.02
CA GLU A 148 42.09 -6.93 26.63
C GLU A 148 42.37 -5.55 26.02
N VAL A 149 41.68 -5.21 24.93
CA VAL A 149 41.68 -3.85 24.40
C VAL A 149 40.59 -3.06 25.12
N GLN A 150 41.01 -2.31 26.13
CA GLN A 150 40.24 -1.23 26.74
C GLN A 150 39.71 -0.27 25.65
N PRO A 151 38.41 0.07 25.64
CA PRO A 151 37.93 1.15 24.79
C PRO A 151 38.40 2.50 25.36
N PRO A 152 38.99 3.41 24.56
CA PRO A 152 39.25 4.76 25.03
C PRO A 152 37.92 5.51 25.17
N LEU A 153 37.64 5.99 26.38
CA LEU A 153 36.62 6.99 26.66
C LEU A 153 37.03 8.30 25.97
N LEU A 154 36.60 8.48 24.72
CA LEU A 154 36.69 9.77 24.04
C LEU A 154 35.35 10.49 24.19
N GLY A 155 35.37 11.50 25.05
CA GLY A 155 34.28 12.42 25.29
C GLY A 155 33.89 13.15 24.00
N PHE A 156 32.62 13.00 23.63
CA PHE A 156 32.00 13.89 22.65
C PHE A 156 31.65 15.20 23.35
N GLY A 157 32.56 16.16 23.22
CA GLY A 157 32.29 17.56 23.51
C GLY A 157 31.18 18.06 22.60
N PHE A 158 30.14 18.63 23.20
CA PHE A 158 29.12 19.41 22.52
C PHE A 158 29.78 20.63 21.86
N GLY A 159 30.05 20.53 20.55
CA GLY A 159 30.45 21.67 19.73
C GLY A 159 29.26 22.59 19.54
N ALA A 160 29.28 23.74 20.20
CA ALA A 160 28.37 24.85 19.96
C ALA A 160 28.51 25.34 18.49
N PRO A 161 27.40 25.73 17.82
CA PRO A 161 27.48 26.33 16.50
C PRO A 161 28.11 27.74 16.58
N PRO A 162 28.92 28.15 15.58
CA PRO A 162 29.44 29.51 15.52
C PRO A 162 28.30 30.51 15.26
N VAL A 163 28.15 31.46 16.17
CA VAL A 163 27.33 32.66 16.01
C VAL A 163 27.90 33.47 14.85
N ARG A 164 27.09 33.70 13.81
CA ARG A 164 27.42 34.58 12.69
C ARG A 164 27.55 36.00 13.23
N LYS A 165 28.71 36.59 12.99
CA LYS A 165 29.05 37.97 13.31
C LYS A 165 28.69 38.78 12.06
N ASP A 166 27.48 39.33 12.03
CA ASP A 166 27.13 40.36 11.06
C ASP A 166 27.84 41.64 11.51
N ALA A 167 28.88 42.02 10.77
CA ALA A 167 29.60 43.27 10.90
C ALA A 167 29.46 44.02 9.58
N ASP A 168 29.01 45.27 9.74
CA ASP A 168 29.10 46.41 8.81
C ASP A 168 28.19 46.35 7.58
N GLY A 169 27.35 47.35 7.26
CA GLY A 169 27.45 48.77 7.55
C GLY A 169 27.73 49.51 6.25
N GLU A 170 26.68 49.92 5.52
CA GLU A 170 26.49 51.20 4.82
C GLU A 170 25.08 51.27 4.20
#